data_AF-A0A3Q9G2K0-F1
#
_entry.id   AF-A0A3Q9G2K0-F1
#
_cell.length_a   1.000
_cell.length_b   1.000
_cell.length_c   1.000
_cell.angle_alpha   90.00
_cell.angle_beta   90.00
_cell.angle_gamma   90.00
#
_symmetry.space_group_name_H-M   'P 1'
#
loop_
_entity.id
_entity.type
_entity.pdbx_description
1 polymer ?
#
loop_
_entity_poly.entity_id
_entity_poly.type
_entity_poly.pdbx_seq_one_letter_code
_entity_poly.pdbx_strand_id
1 'polypeptide(L)'
;MTTQNVEQELELANQAGDPPADQLVSDLIDNKEVDGVNALFRTIGTLKPGQDYSNLPPRLADFLKQAEAPPPGWTDADSTAVEGFFRHHHGTASMLQGTVGLIGTYLSPTGAFTLRSTGRLGGVDGPGRRLSQSSRLFIDMGNAGATRDGTLAANVTKVRLVHASVRQLHKKSGVWDYAKWGEPVPQKYTTGAICVFSVQILEAMKNLGIDVSKDDANGFMRAWYYVNHYLGTPEKWMVSKDADETTRLWKQVRDNEWKKTDDGVFMTKQALDFYKKFYPGPVHDAFVAMIRHALTDKYADMAGLPKSALDLAAQPLATGHGLVSGIGGGLLGGSAEKVTGVNPYKEIIGIASKAYNEIQRYALTHDQDDQPQMHQELGDNR
;
A
#
# COMPACT_ATOMS: atom_id res chain seq x y z
N MET A 1 -17.50 -14.65 -12.96
CA MET A 1 -16.53 -15.76 -13.17
C MET A 1 -16.88 -16.89 -12.21
N THR A 2 -16.77 -18.16 -12.62
CA THR A 2 -16.81 -19.31 -11.70
C THR A 2 -15.53 -19.35 -10.86
N THR A 3 -15.51 -20.05 -9.72
CA THR A 3 -14.29 -20.18 -8.89
C THR A 3 -13.11 -20.75 -9.66
N GLN A 4 -13.35 -21.75 -10.51
CA GLN A 4 -12.33 -22.35 -11.37
C GLN A 4 -11.75 -21.36 -12.39
N ASN A 5 -12.57 -20.44 -12.92
CA ASN A 5 -12.07 -19.39 -13.81
C ASN A 5 -11.23 -18.35 -13.07
N VAL A 6 -11.53 -18.06 -11.80
CA VAL A 6 -10.75 -17.10 -10.98
C VAL A 6 -9.34 -17.63 -10.72
N GLU A 7 -9.20 -18.89 -10.30
CA GLU A 7 -7.89 -19.48 -10.04
C GLU A 7 -7.00 -19.49 -11.29
N GLN A 8 -7.57 -19.84 -12.44
CA GLN A 8 -6.85 -19.90 -13.71
C GLN A 8 -6.39 -18.50 -14.17
N GLU A 9 -7.26 -17.49 -14.05
CA GLU A 9 -6.89 -16.08 -14.35
C GLU A 9 -5.84 -15.54 -13.39
N LEU A 10 -5.89 -15.89 -12.10
CA LEU A 10 -4.87 -15.51 -11.13
C LEU A 10 -3.50 -16.10 -11.49
N GLU A 11 -3.44 -17.36 -11.93
CA GLU A 11 -2.18 -17.96 -12.35
C GLU A 11 -1.62 -17.27 -13.61
N LEU A 12 -2.47 -16.97 -14.59
CA LEU A 12 -2.04 -16.18 -15.76
C LEU A 12 -1.53 -14.79 -15.37
N ALA A 13 -2.21 -14.13 -14.42
CA ALA A 13 -1.79 -12.84 -13.90
C ALA A 13 -0.50 -12.93 -13.05
N ASN A 14 -0.21 -14.09 -12.46
CA ASN A 14 1.01 -14.34 -11.71
C ASN A 14 2.24 -14.47 -12.61
N GLN A 15 2.05 -14.88 -13.87
CA GLN A 15 3.10 -15.01 -14.88
C GLN A 15 3.23 -13.75 -15.76
N ALA A 16 2.53 -12.67 -15.43
CA ALA A 16 2.48 -11.45 -16.25
C ALA A 16 3.09 -10.25 -15.52
N GLY A 17 4.05 -9.58 -16.18
CA GLY A 17 4.55 -8.26 -15.81
C GLY A 17 3.76 -7.13 -16.46
N ASP A 18 4.45 -6.12 -16.96
CA ASP A 18 3.90 -4.98 -17.69
C ASP A 18 4.74 -4.75 -18.95
N PRO A 19 4.47 -5.47 -20.06
CA PRO A 19 5.36 -5.48 -21.21
C PRO A 19 5.72 -4.09 -21.76
N PRO A 20 4.79 -3.11 -21.86
CA PRO A 20 5.14 -1.75 -22.25
C PRO A 20 6.18 -1.07 -21.34
N ALA A 21 5.99 -1.14 -20.02
CA ALA A 21 6.90 -0.51 -19.07
C ALA A 21 8.21 -1.31 -18.92
N ASP A 22 8.13 -2.64 -18.95
CA ASP A 22 9.26 -3.54 -18.85
C ASP A 22 10.21 -3.38 -20.04
N GLN A 23 9.67 -3.29 -21.27
CA GLN A 23 10.45 -3.03 -22.48
C GLN A 23 11.10 -1.66 -22.43
N LEU A 24 10.35 -0.61 -22.04
CA LEU A 24 10.89 0.73 -21.90
C LEU A 24 12.10 0.75 -20.97
N VAL A 25 11.97 0.17 -19.77
CA VAL A 25 13.06 0.18 -18.79
C VAL A 25 14.25 -0.67 -19.29
N SER A 26 14.00 -1.81 -19.94
CA SER A 26 15.07 -2.60 -20.56
C SER A 26 15.84 -1.76 -21.59
N ASP A 27 15.12 -1.12 -22.53
CA ASP A 27 15.72 -0.32 -23.60
C ASP A 27 16.50 0.87 -23.07
N LEU A 28 15.97 1.58 -22.06
CA LEU A 28 16.65 2.72 -21.45
C LEU A 28 18.01 2.31 -20.86
N ILE A 29 18.06 1.14 -20.21
CA ILE A 29 19.28 0.61 -19.59
C ILE A 29 20.23 0.06 -20.66
N ASP A 30 19.74 -0.77 -21.58
CA ASP A 30 20.56 -1.50 -22.55
C ASP A 30 21.17 -0.54 -23.59
N ASN A 31 20.45 0.53 -23.96
CA ASN A 31 20.95 1.57 -24.86
C ASN A 31 21.71 2.70 -24.14
N LYS A 32 21.89 2.60 -22.81
CA LYS A 32 22.59 3.61 -21.99
C LYS A 32 21.99 5.01 -22.10
N GLU A 33 20.68 5.10 -22.30
CA GLU A 33 19.94 6.37 -22.31
C GLU A 33 19.73 6.91 -20.89
N VAL A 34 19.87 6.03 -19.90
CA VAL A 34 20.02 6.34 -18.48
C VAL A 34 21.21 5.56 -17.91
N ASP A 35 21.89 6.12 -16.92
CA ASP A 35 22.97 5.45 -16.20
C ASP A 35 22.41 4.43 -15.17
N GLY A 36 21.70 3.44 -15.70
CA GLY A 36 21.03 2.40 -14.92
C GLY A 36 19.73 2.82 -14.23
N VAL A 37 19.16 1.89 -13.47
CA VAL A 37 17.88 2.07 -12.75
C VAL A 37 17.92 3.23 -11.77
N ASN A 38 19.06 3.46 -11.14
CA ASN A 38 19.20 4.51 -10.12
C ASN A 38 19.14 5.91 -10.73
N ALA A 39 19.72 6.08 -11.92
CA ALA A 39 19.57 7.31 -12.68
C ALA A 39 18.12 7.51 -13.13
N LEU A 40 17.47 6.44 -13.61
CA LEU A 40 16.05 6.48 -13.94
C LEU A 40 15.20 6.91 -12.73
N PHE A 41 15.47 6.41 -11.53
CA PHE A 41 14.75 6.76 -10.30
C PHE A 41 14.87 8.24 -9.96
N ARG A 42 16.09 8.79 -10.04
CA ARG A 42 16.32 10.23 -9.88
C ARG A 42 15.55 11.03 -10.94
N THR A 43 15.60 10.60 -12.20
CA THR A 43 14.87 11.27 -13.28
C THR A 43 13.36 11.28 -13.01
N ILE A 44 12.75 10.12 -12.75
CA ILE A 44 11.31 10.03 -12.52
C ILE A 44 10.87 10.71 -11.22
N GLY A 45 11.73 10.76 -10.20
CA GLY A 45 11.49 11.45 -8.94
C GLY A 45 11.27 12.95 -9.13
N THR A 46 11.99 13.56 -10.09
CA THR A 46 11.87 14.99 -10.41
C THR A 46 10.63 15.35 -11.23
N LEU A 47 9.93 14.37 -11.81
CA LEU A 47 8.81 14.64 -12.70
C LEU A 47 7.64 15.31 -11.97
N LYS A 48 7.12 16.38 -12.57
CA LYS A 48 5.94 17.11 -12.10
C LYS A 48 4.80 17.01 -13.12
N PRO A 49 3.54 17.16 -12.69
CA PRO A 49 2.41 17.23 -13.61
C PRO A 49 2.60 18.41 -14.58
N GLY A 50 2.29 18.18 -15.87
CA GLY A 50 2.44 19.19 -16.92
C GLY A 50 3.88 19.63 -17.21
N GLN A 51 4.87 18.82 -16.80
CA GLN A 51 6.29 19.12 -17.04
C GLN A 51 6.65 19.00 -18.53
N ASP A 52 7.61 19.83 -18.94
CA ASP A 52 8.26 19.68 -20.24
C ASP A 52 9.17 18.44 -20.26
N TYR A 53 8.86 17.49 -21.15
CA TYR A 53 9.62 16.26 -21.35
C TYR A 53 10.72 16.39 -22.40
N SER A 54 10.95 17.57 -22.98
CA SER A 54 11.95 17.80 -24.04
C SER A 54 13.37 17.37 -23.67
N ASN A 55 13.72 17.41 -22.38
CA ASN A 55 15.04 17.04 -21.86
C ASN A 55 15.15 15.56 -21.46
N LEU A 56 14.10 14.75 -21.64
CA LEU A 56 14.10 13.32 -21.35
C LEU A 56 14.50 12.52 -22.59
N PRO A 57 15.00 11.27 -22.43
CA PRO A 57 15.12 10.34 -23.54
C PRO A 57 13.80 10.24 -24.31
N PRO A 58 13.80 10.29 -25.66
CA PRO A 58 12.57 10.36 -26.44
C PRO A 58 11.55 9.25 -26.11
N ARG A 59 12.02 8.01 -25.91
CA ARG A 59 11.14 6.88 -25.54
C ARG A 59 10.47 7.06 -24.17
N LEU A 60 11.17 7.68 -23.22
CA LEU A 60 10.61 7.97 -21.89
C LEU A 60 9.56 9.09 -22.00
N ALA A 61 9.87 10.15 -22.76
CA ALA A 61 8.92 11.23 -23.01
C ALA A 61 7.63 10.73 -23.68
N ASP A 62 7.76 9.86 -24.69
CA ASP A 62 6.62 9.30 -25.40
C ASP A 62 5.78 8.36 -24.52
N PHE A 63 6.44 7.54 -23.69
CA PHE A 63 5.74 6.71 -22.71
C PHE A 63 4.96 7.55 -21.70
N LEU A 64 5.57 8.61 -21.15
CA LEU A 64 4.92 9.49 -20.17
C LEU A 64 3.70 10.18 -20.79
N LYS A 65 3.79 10.69 -22.02
CA LYS A 65 2.65 11.28 -22.76
C LYS A 65 1.53 10.27 -22.98
N GLN A 66 1.85 9.04 -23.36
CA GLN A 66 0.85 7.98 -23.53
C GLN A 66 0.20 7.62 -22.19
N ALA A 67 1.00 7.60 -21.11
CA ALA A 67 0.55 7.32 -19.76
C ALA A 67 -0.30 8.45 -19.14
N GLU A 68 -0.47 9.61 -19.79
CA GLU A 68 -1.39 10.67 -19.34
C GLU A 68 -2.86 10.34 -19.63
N ALA A 69 -3.13 9.40 -20.55
CA ALA A 69 -4.48 9.04 -20.94
C ALA A 69 -5.32 8.54 -19.75
N PRO A 70 -6.53 9.11 -19.52
CA PRO A 70 -7.39 8.70 -18.42
C PRO A 70 -7.87 7.26 -18.59
N PRO A 71 -8.34 6.62 -17.50
CA PRO A 71 -8.96 5.31 -17.60
C PRO A 71 -10.12 5.33 -18.61
N PRO A 72 -10.30 4.26 -19.41
CA PRO A 72 -11.43 4.17 -20.34
C PRO A 72 -12.77 4.42 -19.62
N GLY A 73 -13.58 5.32 -20.16
CA GLY A 73 -14.88 5.67 -19.57
C GLY A 73 -14.79 6.39 -18.21
N TRP A 74 -13.66 7.03 -17.89
CA TRP A 74 -13.56 7.90 -16.72
C TRP A 74 -14.36 9.20 -16.91
N THR A 75 -15.17 9.56 -15.92
CA THR A 75 -16.10 10.70 -16.00
C THR A 75 -15.85 11.73 -14.89
N ASP A 76 -16.41 12.93 -15.05
CA ASP A 76 -16.40 13.96 -14.00
C ASP A 76 -17.09 13.52 -12.70
N ALA A 77 -18.14 12.69 -12.83
CA ALA A 77 -18.82 12.09 -11.69
C ALA A 77 -17.91 11.12 -10.91
N ASP A 78 -17.01 10.41 -11.60
CA ASP A 78 -16.03 9.55 -10.93
C ASP A 78 -15.06 10.37 -10.09
N SER A 79 -14.50 11.45 -10.65
CA SER A 79 -13.62 12.37 -9.91
C SER A 79 -14.33 13.02 -8.72
N THR A 80 -15.60 13.41 -8.89
CA THR A 80 -16.41 13.99 -7.80
C THR A 80 -16.64 12.98 -6.66
N ALA A 81 -16.89 11.71 -6.99
CA ALA A 81 -17.05 10.66 -5.99
C ALA A 81 -15.75 10.40 -5.21
N VAL A 82 -14.60 10.42 -5.90
CA VAL A 82 -13.27 10.32 -5.26
C VAL A 82 -13.07 11.47 -4.27
N GLU A 83 -13.31 12.71 -4.70
CA GLU A 83 -13.20 13.90 -3.85
C GLU A 83 -14.17 13.85 -2.65
N GLY A 84 -15.36 13.28 -2.84
CA GLY A 84 -16.34 12.99 -1.78
C GLY A 84 -15.74 12.18 -0.64
N PHE A 85 -15.22 10.99 -0.96
CA PHE A 85 -14.61 10.11 0.03
C PHE A 85 -13.46 10.79 0.78
N PHE A 86 -12.51 11.40 0.06
CA PHE A 86 -11.33 11.99 0.70
C PHE A 86 -11.68 13.21 1.54
N ARG A 87 -12.70 14.00 1.17
CA ARG A 87 -13.22 15.08 2.04
C ARG A 87 -13.65 14.57 3.42
N HIS A 88 -14.25 13.37 3.48
CA HIS A 88 -14.75 12.79 4.72
C HIS A 88 -13.71 11.96 5.48
N HIS A 89 -12.80 11.27 4.76
CA HIS A 89 -12.01 10.18 5.32
C HIS A 89 -10.49 10.24 5.04
N HIS A 90 -9.95 11.29 4.42
CA HIS A 90 -8.56 11.33 3.93
C HIS A 90 -7.50 10.96 4.97
N GLY A 91 -7.49 11.61 6.14
CA GLY A 91 -6.48 11.36 7.17
C GLY A 91 -6.50 9.91 7.67
N THR A 92 -7.69 9.40 7.97
CA THR A 92 -7.88 8.03 8.47
C THR A 92 -7.56 6.99 7.40
N ALA A 93 -7.99 7.22 6.14
CA ALA A 93 -7.70 6.34 5.02
C ALA A 93 -6.18 6.25 4.79
N SER A 94 -5.51 7.40 4.70
CA SER A 94 -4.06 7.47 4.47
C SER A 94 -3.28 6.78 5.59
N MET A 95 -3.68 6.98 6.84
CA MET A 95 -3.07 6.31 8.00
C MET A 95 -3.24 4.80 7.91
N LEU A 96 -4.45 4.31 7.66
CA LEU A 96 -4.71 2.87 7.58
C LEU A 96 -4.02 2.23 6.37
N GLN A 97 -4.00 2.89 5.22
CA GLN A 97 -3.23 2.43 4.04
C GLN A 97 -1.75 2.34 4.36
N GLY A 98 -1.19 3.39 4.96
CA GLY A 98 0.19 3.46 5.37
C GLY A 98 0.54 2.66 6.61
N THR A 99 -0.36 1.84 7.16
CA THR A 99 -0.10 0.95 8.30
C THR A 99 -0.68 -0.44 8.03
N VAL A 100 -1.99 -0.61 8.23
CA VAL A 100 -2.76 -1.83 7.97
C VAL A 100 -2.59 -2.33 6.54
N GLY A 101 -2.70 -1.45 5.54
CA GLY A 101 -2.54 -1.80 4.13
C GLY A 101 -1.13 -2.31 3.82
N LEU A 102 -0.10 -1.57 4.26
CA LEU A 102 1.29 -1.97 4.06
C LEU A 102 1.63 -3.29 4.76
N ILE A 103 1.09 -3.55 5.96
CA ILE A 103 1.26 -4.86 6.61
C ILE A 103 0.50 -5.96 5.85
N GLY A 104 -0.70 -5.65 5.34
CA GLY A 104 -1.50 -6.56 4.53
C GLY A 104 -0.77 -7.02 3.25
N THR A 105 0.04 -6.17 2.62
CA THR A 105 0.83 -6.59 1.44
C THR A 105 1.94 -7.58 1.78
N TYR A 106 2.44 -7.58 3.03
CA TYR A 106 3.44 -8.55 3.49
C TYR A 106 2.86 -9.95 3.73
N LEU A 107 1.53 -10.08 3.72
CA LEU A 107 0.86 -11.37 3.80
C LEU A 107 0.86 -12.09 2.45
N SER A 108 1.14 -11.41 1.34
CA SER A 108 1.42 -12.06 0.06
C SER A 108 2.86 -12.59 0.06
N PRO A 109 3.09 -13.90 -0.10
CA PRO A 109 4.44 -14.47 -0.13
C PRO A 109 5.34 -13.86 -1.22
N THR A 110 4.83 -13.73 -2.45
CA THR A 110 5.56 -13.11 -3.56
C THR A 110 5.87 -11.63 -3.27
N GLY A 111 4.90 -10.90 -2.71
CA GLY A 111 5.09 -9.49 -2.33
C GLY A 111 6.16 -9.29 -1.27
N ALA A 112 6.08 -10.06 -0.18
CA ALA A 112 7.05 -10.01 0.92
C ALA A 112 8.47 -10.38 0.46
N PHE A 113 8.59 -11.44 -0.35
CA PHE A 113 9.87 -11.84 -0.91
C PHE A 113 10.44 -10.77 -1.84
N THR A 114 9.63 -10.20 -2.74
CA THR A 114 10.05 -9.09 -3.64
C THR A 114 10.62 -7.93 -2.82
N LEU A 115 9.91 -7.49 -1.77
CA LEU A 115 10.38 -6.35 -0.98
C LEU A 115 11.65 -6.66 -0.19
N ARG A 116 11.82 -7.90 0.27
CA ARG A 116 13.03 -8.33 0.97
C ARG A 116 14.21 -8.47 0.01
N SER A 117 14.00 -9.01 -1.18
CA SER A 117 15.04 -9.18 -2.20
C SER A 117 15.48 -7.83 -2.77
N THR A 118 14.56 -6.90 -3.01
CA THR A 118 14.93 -5.54 -3.45
C THR A 118 15.66 -4.75 -2.36
N GLY A 119 15.39 -4.99 -1.07
CA GLY A 119 16.20 -4.40 0.01
C GLY A 119 17.65 -4.90 -0.01
N ARG A 120 17.87 -6.18 -0.31
CA ARG A 120 19.21 -6.78 -0.48
C ARG A 120 19.92 -6.31 -1.74
N LEU A 121 19.18 -6.17 -2.84
CA LEU A 121 19.66 -5.51 -4.06
C LEU A 121 19.93 -4.03 -3.79
N GLY A 122 19.16 -3.41 -2.89
CA GLY A 122 19.17 -2.02 -2.47
C GLY A 122 20.45 -1.51 -1.84
N GLY A 123 21.13 -2.35 -1.04
CA GLY A 123 22.15 -1.91 -0.09
C GLY A 123 21.62 -0.97 0.99
N VAL A 124 20.30 -0.83 1.12
CA VAL A 124 19.67 0.18 1.98
C VAL A 124 19.43 -0.38 3.37
N ASP A 125 19.95 0.31 4.37
CA ASP A 125 19.57 0.13 5.77
C ASP A 125 18.18 0.73 6.04
N GLY A 126 17.16 -0.12 5.88
CA GLY A 126 15.93 -0.02 6.65
C GLY A 126 14.65 0.33 5.88
N PRO A 127 13.49 0.09 6.53
CA PRO A 127 12.16 0.18 5.93
C PRO A 127 11.66 1.62 5.69
N GLY A 128 12.30 2.63 6.29
CA GLY A 128 11.71 3.96 6.41
C GLY A 128 11.44 4.66 5.09
N ARG A 129 12.37 4.55 4.13
CA ARG A 129 12.24 5.17 2.81
C ARG A 129 11.09 4.58 1.98
N ARG A 130 10.99 3.24 1.90
CA ARG A 130 9.91 2.60 1.12
C ARG A 130 8.55 2.94 1.73
N LEU A 131 8.47 2.94 3.07
CA LEU A 131 7.23 3.22 3.78
C LEU A 131 6.82 4.69 3.56
N SER A 132 7.77 5.62 3.62
CA SER A 132 7.50 7.03 3.34
C SER A 132 7.06 7.28 1.89
N GLN A 133 7.67 6.60 0.91
CA GLN A 133 7.27 6.68 -0.50
C GLN A 133 5.83 6.18 -0.72
N SER A 134 5.46 5.02 -0.18
CA SER A 134 4.08 4.52 -0.26
C SER A 134 3.09 5.44 0.47
N SER A 135 3.46 5.92 1.65
CA SER A 135 2.65 6.90 2.40
C SER A 135 2.37 8.16 1.59
N ARG A 136 3.33 8.64 0.79
CA ARG A 136 3.15 9.81 -0.07
C ARG A 136 2.07 9.61 -1.13
N LEU A 137 2.06 8.46 -1.80
CA LEU A 137 0.98 8.13 -2.74
C LEU A 137 -0.40 8.21 -2.08
N PHE A 138 -0.56 7.63 -0.89
CA PHE A 138 -1.84 7.61 -0.18
C PHE A 138 -2.31 9.00 0.21
N ILE A 139 -1.38 9.87 0.62
CA ILE A 139 -1.68 11.28 0.91
C ILE A 139 -2.13 11.97 -0.38
N ASP A 140 -1.37 11.81 -1.46
CA ASP A 140 -1.59 12.52 -2.71
C ASP A 140 -2.94 12.16 -3.36
N MET A 141 -3.46 10.95 -3.13
CA MET A 141 -4.80 10.54 -3.57
C MET A 141 -5.93 11.44 -3.04
N GLY A 142 -5.75 12.05 -1.87
CA GLY A 142 -6.75 12.94 -1.26
C GLY A 142 -6.51 14.43 -1.53
N ASN A 143 -5.49 14.80 -2.29
CA ASN A 143 -5.26 16.19 -2.66
C ASN A 143 -6.40 16.69 -3.56
N ALA A 144 -6.73 17.98 -3.45
CA ALA A 144 -7.73 18.60 -4.30
C ALA A 144 -7.33 18.45 -5.78
N GLY A 145 -8.25 17.96 -6.61
CA GLY A 145 -7.99 17.78 -8.04
C GLY A 145 -7.07 16.61 -8.40
N ALA A 146 -6.71 15.72 -7.47
CA ALA A 146 -5.75 14.63 -7.68
C ALA A 146 -6.02 13.78 -8.95
N THR A 147 -7.28 13.51 -9.27
CA THR A 147 -7.69 12.74 -10.46
C THR A 147 -8.07 13.60 -11.67
N ARG A 148 -7.87 14.92 -11.59
CA ARG A 148 -8.31 15.91 -12.59
C ARG A 148 -7.15 16.60 -13.29
N ASP A 149 -6.11 16.95 -12.55
CA ASP A 149 -4.99 17.76 -13.03
C ASP A 149 -3.78 16.92 -13.48
N GLY A 150 -3.89 15.58 -13.42
CA GLY A 150 -2.84 14.64 -13.79
C GLY A 150 -1.78 14.41 -12.70
N THR A 151 -1.89 15.04 -11.53
CA THR A 151 -0.93 14.86 -10.43
C THR A 151 -0.84 13.43 -9.94
N LEU A 152 -1.98 12.79 -9.65
CA LEU A 152 -1.99 11.41 -9.20
C LEU A 152 -1.55 10.46 -10.31
N ALA A 153 -1.98 10.69 -11.55
CA ALA A 153 -1.58 9.91 -12.71
C ALA A 153 -0.05 9.87 -12.87
N ALA A 154 0.60 11.04 -12.80
CA ALA A 154 2.05 11.15 -12.87
C ALA A 154 2.73 10.40 -11.72
N ASN A 155 2.23 10.57 -10.48
CA ASN A 155 2.80 9.89 -9.32
C ASN A 155 2.67 8.36 -9.38
N VAL A 156 1.51 7.85 -9.83
CA VAL A 156 1.31 6.40 -10.01
C VAL A 156 2.17 5.87 -11.17
N THR A 157 2.34 6.64 -12.24
CA THR A 157 3.21 6.26 -13.37
C THR A 157 4.67 6.12 -12.93
N LYS A 158 5.16 6.94 -11.99
CA LYS A 158 6.48 6.73 -11.37
C LYS A 158 6.55 5.36 -10.67
N VAL A 159 5.52 4.99 -9.91
CA VAL A 159 5.44 3.66 -9.26
C VAL A 159 5.43 2.53 -10.29
N ARG A 160 4.71 2.70 -11.40
CA ARG A 160 4.72 1.75 -12.53
C ARG A 160 6.14 1.52 -13.08
N LEU A 161 6.91 2.59 -13.27
CA LEU A 161 8.32 2.52 -13.71
C LEU A 161 9.25 1.91 -12.65
N VAL A 162 8.99 2.15 -11.36
CA VAL A 162 9.68 1.46 -10.26
C VAL A 162 9.42 -0.05 -10.33
N HIS A 163 8.18 -0.49 -10.52
CA HIS A 163 7.84 -1.90 -10.66
C HIS A 163 8.54 -2.56 -11.86
N ALA A 164 8.52 -1.90 -13.02
CA ALA A 164 9.23 -2.38 -14.21
C ALA A 164 10.74 -2.49 -13.98
N SER A 165 11.33 -1.52 -13.27
CA SER A 165 12.74 -1.55 -12.88
C SER A 165 13.07 -2.69 -11.94
N VAL A 166 12.20 -2.98 -10.97
CA VAL A 166 12.35 -4.16 -10.08
C VAL A 166 12.34 -5.46 -10.89
N ARG A 167 11.50 -5.58 -11.92
CA ARG A 167 11.50 -6.75 -12.82
C ARG A 167 12.81 -6.86 -13.58
N GLN A 168 13.31 -5.76 -14.16
CA GLN A 168 14.57 -5.78 -14.89
C GLN A 168 15.78 -6.11 -14.01
N LEU A 169 15.83 -5.61 -12.77
CA LEU A 169 16.91 -5.96 -11.83
C LEU A 169 16.91 -7.44 -11.49
N HIS A 170 15.74 -8.01 -11.18
CA HIS A 170 15.64 -9.44 -10.90
C HIS A 170 16.04 -10.29 -12.10
N LYS A 171 15.57 -9.91 -13.29
CA LYS A 171 15.94 -10.54 -14.56
C LYS A 171 17.46 -10.53 -14.79
N LYS A 172 18.12 -9.39 -14.57
CA LYS A 172 19.57 -9.24 -14.77
C LYS A 172 20.40 -9.91 -13.68
N SER A 173 19.93 -9.90 -12.43
CA SER A 173 20.62 -10.52 -11.29
C SER A 173 20.61 -12.05 -11.32
N GLY A 174 19.65 -12.67 -12.00
CA GLY A 174 19.52 -14.13 -12.09
C GLY A 174 19.09 -14.83 -10.80
N VAL A 175 18.71 -14.12 -9.73
CA VAL A 175 18.37 -14.73 -8.43
C VAL A 175 16.89 -14.99 -8.21
N TRP A 176 16.04 -14.54 -9.13
CA TRP A 176 14.60 -14.73 -9.01
C TRP A 176 14.19 -16.13 -9.47
N ASP A 177 13.55 -16.88 -8.58
CA ASP A 177 12.97 -18.18 -8.89
C ASP A 177 11.58 -18.00 -9.52
N TYR A 178 11.55 -17.85 -10.85
CA TYR A 178 10.33 -17.66 -11.64
C TYR A 178 9.35 -18.84 -11.53
N ALA A 179 9.86 -20.06 -11.37
CA ALA A 179 9.01 -21.24 -11.24
C ALA A 179 8.25 -21.25 -9.91
N LYS A 180 8.89 -20.76 -8.84
CA LYS A 180 8.27 -20.65 -7.52
C LYS A 180 7.38 -19.42 -7.38
N TRP A 181 7.83 -18.26 -7.86
CA TRP A 181 7.21 -16.98 -7.54
C TRP A 181 6.37 -16.37 -8.66
N GLY A 182 6.49 -16.85 -9.89
CA GLY A 182 5.97 -16.16 -11.08
C GLY A 182 6.86 -15.00 -11.48
N GLU A 183 6.29 -13.98 -12.13
CA GLU A 183 7.00 -12.73 -12.42
C GLU A 183 7.25 -11.90 -11.14
N PRO A 184 8.35 -11.13 -11.02
CA PRO A 184 8.48 -10.14 -9.96
C PRO A 184 7.41 -9.06 -10.10
N VAL A 185 6.80 -8.64 -8.99
CA VAL A 185 5.66 -7.69 -9.00
C VAL A 185 4.63 -8.05 -10.09
N PRO A 186 4.07 -9.26 -10.09
CA PRO A 186 3.22 -9.72 -11.18
C PRO A 186 1.88 -8.98 -11.16
N GLN A 187 1.12 -9.00 -12.27
CA GLN A 187 -0.21 -8.37 -12.33
C GLN A 187 -1.15 -8.91 -11.26
N LYS A 188 -1.03 -10.20 -10.89
CA LYS A 188 -1.75 -10.76 -9.74
C LYS A 188 -1.48 -9.97 -8.46
N TYR A 189 -0.22 -9.68 -8.16
CA TYR A 189 0.16 -8.91 -6.98
C TYR A 189 -0.23 -7.44 -7.12
N THR A 190 -0.08 -6.84 -8.31
CA THR A 190 -0.51 -5.46 -8.58
C THR A 190 -2.00 -5.29 -8.30
N THR A 191 -2.88 -6.10 -8.89
CA THR A 191 -4.33 -6.06 -8.64
C THR A 191 -4.66 -6.46 -7.20
N GLY A 192 -3.97 -7.46 -6.64
CA GLY A 192 -4.14 -7.83 -5.24
C GLY A 192 -3.86 -6.67 -4.29
N ALA A 193 -2.79 -5.91 -4.52
CA ALA A 193 -2.46 -4.72 -3.74
C ALA A 193 -3.54 -3.65 -3.81
N ILE A 194 -4.21 -3.49 -4.96
CA ILE A 194 -5.39 -2.61 -5.08
C ILE A 194 -6.46 -3.01 -4.07
N CYS A 195 -6.79 -4.31 -3.97
CA CYS A 195 -7.75 -4.82 -2.97
C CYS A 195 -7.26 -4.60 -1.52
N VAL A 196 -5.96 -4.77 -1.27
CA VAL A 196 -5.36 -4.55 0.07
C VAL A 196 -5.41 -3.08 0.49
N PHE A 197 -5.21 -2.13 -0.43
CA PHE A 197 -5.25 -0.71 -0.08
C PHE A 197 -6.63 -0.06 -0.21
N SER A 198 -7.61 -0.80 -0.73
CA SER A 198 -9.01 -0.37 -0.87
C SER A 198 -9.94 -1.14 0.06
N VAL A 199 -10.40 -2.32 -0.35
CA VAL A 199 -11.37 -3.17 0.37
C VAL A 199 -10.91 -3.46 1.79
N GLN A 200 -9.66 -3.88 1.98
CA GLN A 200 -9.15 -4.19 3.32
C GLN A 200 -9.11 -2.94 4.22
N ILE A 201 -8.98 -1.74 3.66
CA ILE A 201 -9.03 -0.48 4.41
C ILE A 201 -10.46 -0.11 4.78
N LEU A 202 -11.44 -0.35 3.91
CA LEU A 202 -12.86 -0.23 4.27
C LEU A 202 -13.24 -1.22 5.38
N GLU A 203 -12.73 -2.46 5.31
CA GLU A 203 -12.90 -3.44 6.40
C GLU A 203 -12.21 -3.00 7.69
N ALA A 204 -11.00 -2.44 7.60
CA ALA A 204 -10.27 -1.90 8.75
C ALA A 204 -11.03 -0.74 9.41
N MET A 205 -11.56 0.20 8.63
CA MET A 205 -12.40 1.29 9.12
C MET A 205 -13.64 0.74 9.84
N LYS A 206 -14.33 -0.23 9.23
CA LYS A 206 -15.48 -0.89 9.84
C LYS A 206 -15.14 -1.59 11.15
N ASN A 207 -14.05 -2.36 11.19
CA ASN A 207 -13.58 -3.05 12.40
C ASN A 207 -13.29 -2.04 13.51
N LEU A 208 -12.72 -0.89 13.15
CA LEU A 208 -12.46 0.22 14.06
C LEU A 208 -13.70 1.08 14.36
N GLY A 209 -14.92 0.68 13.96
CA GLY A 209 -16.15 1.42 14.25
C GLY A 209 -16.26 2.78 13.56
N ILE A 210 -15.65 2.92 12.38
CA ILE A 210 -15.79 4.10 11.50
C ILE A 210 -16.81 3.76 10.43
N ASP A 211 -17.90 4.53 10.40
CA ASP A 211 -18.92 4.41 9.37
C ASP A 211 -18.46 5.09 8.08
N VAL A 212 -18.55 4.35 6.97
CA VAL A 212 -18.29 4.85 5.62
C VAL A 212 -19.57 4.62 4.82
N SER A 213 -20.09 5.69 4.22
CA SER A 213 -21.31 5.60 3.40
C SER A 213 -21.07 4.74 2.15
N LYS A 214 -22.15 4.22 1.54
CA LYS A 214 -22.02 3.46 0.28
C LYS A 214 -21.40 4.31 -0.83
N ASP A 215 -21.76 5.60 -0.90
CA ASP A 215 -21.24 6.53 -1.89
C ASP A 215 -19.75 6.81 -1.66
N ASP A 216 -19.33 7.00 -0.41
CA ASP A 216 -17.93 7.16 -0.04
C ASP A 216 -17.12 5.90 -0.33
N ALA A 217 -17.64 4.71 -0.01
CA ALA A 217 -16.96 3.44 -0.32
C ALA A 217 -16.75 3.28 -1.84
N ASN A 218 -17.77 3.61 -2.63
CA ASN A 218 -17.71 3.62 -4.09
C ASN A 218 -16.79 4.71 -4.66
N GLY A 219 -16.71 5.87 -4.02
CA GLY A 219 -15.74 6.93 -4.32
C GLY A 219 -14.31 6.48 -4.07
N PHE A 220 -14.06 5.81 -2.95
CA PHE A 220 -12.75 5.26 -2.63
C PHE A 220 -12.31 4.17 -3.62
N MET A 221 -13.24 3.29 -4.01
CA MET A 221 -12.96 2.29 -5.04
C MET A 221 -12.65 2.90 -6.39
N ARG A 222 -13.30 4.00 -6.78
CA ARG A 222 -12.94 4.73 -8.01
C ARG A 222 -11.53 5.28 -7.95
N ALA A 223 -11.09 5.80 -6.80
CA ALA A 223 -9.71 6.26 -6.64
C ALA A 223 -8.72 5.11 -6.87
N TRP A 224 -9.05 3.93 -6.36
CA TRP A 224 -8.23 2.74 -6.53
C TRP A 224 -8.32 2.12 -7.92
N TYR A 225 -9.46 2.23 -8.61
CA TYR A 225 -9.60 1.91 -10.03
C TYR A 225 -8.70 2.80 -10.89
N TYR A 226 -8.67 4.11 -10.58
CA TYR A 226 -7.80 5.07 -11.23
C TYR A 226 -6.33 4.69 -11.03
N VAL A 227 -5.91 4.42 -9.79
CA VAL A 227 -4.54 3.92 -9.50
C VAL A 227 -4.26 2.61 -10.24
N ASN A 228 -5.20 1.66 -10.27
CA ASN A 228 -5.03 0.38 -10.93
C ASN A 228 -4.72 0.54 -12.44
N HIS A 229 -5.40 1.47 -13.11
CA HIS A 229 -5.16 1.81 -14.52
C HIS A 229 -3.74 2.33 -14.74
N TYR A 230 -3.34 3.35 -13.98
CA TYR A 230 -2.02 3.97 -14.15
C TYR A 230 -0.86 3.08 -13.69
N LEU A 231 -1.11 2.00 -12.94
CA LEU A 231 -0.14 0.95 -12.67
C LEU A 231 0.06 -0.02 -13.86
N GLY A 232 -0.63 0.18 -14.98
CA GLY A 232 -0.45 -0.60 -16.20
C GLY A 232 -1.15 -1.96 -16.19
N THR A 233 -2.19 -2.13 -15.37
CA THR A 233 -2.94 -3.38 -15.32
C THR A 233 -3.86 -3.51 -16.54
N PRO A 234 -3.80 -4.64 -17.26
CA PRO A 234 -4.74 -4.93 -18.35
C PRO A 234 -6.20 -4.92 -17.89
N GLU A 235 -7.12 -4.41 -18.73
CA GLU A 235 -8.54 -4.24 -18.41
C GLU A 235 -9.19 -5.51 -17.82
N LYS A 236 -8.85 -6.69 -18.35
CA LYS A 236 -9.36 -7.99 -17.88
C LYS A 236 -9.02 -8.32 -16.41
N TRP A 237 -8.01 -7.67 -15.82
CA TRP A 237 -7.56 -7.86 -14.44
C TRP A 237 -7.71 -6.60 -13.59
N MET A 238 -8.35 -5.55 -14.11
CA MET A 238 -8.67 -4.37 -13.32
C MET A 238 -9.79 -4.69 -12.32
N VAL A 239 -9.72 -4.07 -11.13
CA VAL A 239 -10.83 -4.12 -10.18
C VAL A 239 -12.04 -3.33 -10.69
N SER A 240 -13.21 -3.51 -10.07
CA SER A 240 -14.40 -2.74 -10.39
C SER A 240 -14.40 -1.38 -9.67
N LYS A 241 -15.11 -0.39 -10.24
CA LYS A 241 -15.43 0.88 -9.56
C LYS A 241 -16.45 0.67 -8.43
N ASP A 242 -17.10 -0.49 -8.35
CA ASP A 242 -18.07 -0.87 -7.32
C ASP A 242 -17.39 -1.60 -6.15
N ALA A 243 -17.65 -1.10 -4.93
CA ALA A 243 -17.06 -1.63 -3.70
C ALA A 243 -17.59 -3.00 -3.31
N ASP A 244 -18.87 -3.29 -3.55
CA ASP A 244 -19.46 -4.57 -3.20
C ASP A 244 -18.93 -5.67 -4.13
N GLU A 245 -18.78 -5.38 -5.42
CA GLU A 245 -18.20 -6.28 -6.40
C GLU A 245 -16.75 -6.61 -6.09
N THR A 246 -15.92 -5.59 -5.87
CA THR A 246 -14.50 -5.80 -5.57
C THR A 246 -14.32 -6.49 -4.22
N THR A 247 -15.16 -6.18 -3.23
CA THR A 247 -15.15 -6.89 -1.93
C THR A 247 -15.47 -8.36 -2.09
N ARG A 248 -16.45 -8.71 -2.94
CA ARG A 248 -16.81 -10.11 -3.20
C ARG A 248 -15.64 -10.88 -3.81
N LEU A 249 -14.98 -10.30 -4.81
CA LEU A 249 -13.78 -10.89 -5.43
C LEU A 249 -12.65 -11.05 -4.40
N TRP A 250 -12.35 -10.00 -3.64
CA TRP A 250 -11.29 -10.02 -2.65
C TRP A 250 -11.49 -11.13 -1.60
N LYS A 251 -12.72 -11.27 -1.09
CA LYS A 251 -13.06 -12.33 -0.12
C LYS A 251 -12.93 -13.74 -0.67
N GLN A 252 -13.08 -13.94 -1.98
CA GLN A 252 -12.92 -15.25 -2.61
C GLN A 252 -11.44 -15.66 -2.70
N VAL A 253 -10.53 -14.70 -2.87
CA VAL A 253 -9.12 -14.98 -3.19
C VAL A 253 -8.16 -14.77 -2.01
N ARG A 254 -8.48 -13.84 -1.09
CA ARG A 254 -7.59 -13.40 -0.01
C ARG A 254 -7.02 -14.56 0.79
N ASP A 255 -7.88 -15.49 1.22
CA ASP A 255 -7.47 -16.58 2.12
C ASP A 255 -6.50 -17.58 1.48
N ASN A 256 -6.50 -17.66 0.15
CA ASN A 256 -5.55 -18.50 -0.59
C ASN A 256 -4.23 -17.78 -0.84
N GLU A 257 -4.28 -16.46 -1.03
CA GLU A 257 -3.11 -15.61 -1.34
C GLU A 257 -2.35 -15.16 -0.09
N TRP A 258 -3.04 -14.97 1.04
CA TRP A 258 -2.44 -14.50 2.29
C TRP A 258 -1.96 -15.65 3.17
N LYS A 259 -0.66 -15.62 3.51
CA LYS A 259 0.01 -16.67 4.29
C LYS A 259 1.00 -16.07 5.27
N LYS A 260 1.19 -16.76 6.40
CA LYS A 260 2.32 -16.51 7.28
C LYS A 260 3.61 -16.96 6.59
N THR A 261 4.57 -16.05 6.48
CA THR A 261 5.91 -16.34 5.94
C THR A 261 6.97 -15.63 6.77
N ASP A 262 8.19 -16.16 6.78
CA ASP A 262 9.32 -15.52 7.48
C ASP A 262 9.62 -14.13 6.92
N ASP A 263 9.51 -13.97 5.59
CA ASP A 263 9.65 -12.68 4.92
C ASP A 263 8.55 -11.70 5.39
N GLY A 264 7.29 -12.14 5.43
CA GLY A 264 6.17 -11.31 5.86
C GLY A 264 6.29 -10.85 7.30
N VAL A 265 6.68 -11.75 8.21
CA VAL A 265 6.90 -11.43 9.63
C VAL A 265 8.08 -10.47 9.80
N PHE A 266 9.18 -10.71 9.08
CA PHE A 266 10.34 -9.81 9.09
C PHE A 266 9.96 -8.40 8.62
N MET A 267 9.25 -8.30 7.50
CA MET A 267 8.82 -7.03 6.92
C MET A 267 7.83 -6.28 7.82
N THR A 268 6.93 -7.02 8.48
CA THR A 268 6.00 -6.47 9.48
C THR A 268 6.76 -5.89 10.68
N LYS A 269 7.71 -6.63 11.24
CA LYS A 269 8.55 -6.14 12.35
C LYS A 269 9.26 -4.85 11.97
N GLN A 270 9.86 -4.80 10.79
CA GLN A 270 10.54 -3.61 10.28
C GLN A 270 9.58 -2.41 10.19
N ALA A 271 8.37 -2.61 9.68
CA ALA A 271 7.38 -1.54 9.62
C ALA A 271 6.97 -1.04 11.01
N LEU A 272 6.71 -1.95 11.97
CA LEU A 272 6.43 -1.56 13.35
C LEU A 272 7.57 -0.76 13.99
N ASP A 273 8.81 -1.19 13.81
CA ASP A 273 10.00 -0.51 14.34
C ASP A 273 10.15 0.90 13.74
N PHE A 274 9.77 1.09 12.46
CA PHE A 274 9.71 2.41 11.84
C PHE A 274 8.61 3.28 12.46
N TYR A 275 7.37 2.77 12.52
CA TYR A 275 6.25 3.56 13.05
C TYR A 275 6.53 4.00 14.49
N LYS A 276 7.00 3.10 15.35
CA LYS A 276 7.32 3.38 16.76
C LYS A 276 8.24 4.59 16.97
N LYS A 277 9.05 4.99 15.98
CA LYS A 277 9.87 6.22 16.06
C LYS A 277 9.02 7.51 16.12
N PHE A 278 7.80 7.48 15.60
CA PHE A 278 6.90 8.63 15.51
C PHE A 278 5.82 8.65 16.60
N TYR A 279 5.68 7.57 17.37
CA TYR A 279 4.73 7.47 18.47
C TYR A 279 5.46 7.63 19.81
N PRO A 280 4.86 8.30 20.81
CA PRO A 280 5.37 8.25 22.17
C PRO A 280 5.36 6.80 22.70
N GLY A 281 6.40 6.41 23.45
CA GLY A 281 6.55 5.05 24.00
C GLY A 281 5.27 4.47 24.65
N PRO A 282 4.55 5.23 25.51
CA PRO A 282 3.30 4.76 26.13
C PRO A 282 2.16 4.43 25.16
N VAL A 283 2.22 4.90 23.90
CA VAL A 283 1.19 4.72 22.88
C VAL A 283 1.55 3.58 21.91
N HIS A 284 2.78 3.05 21.95
CA HIS A 284 3.24 2.00 21.03
C HIS A 284 2.32 0.77 21.05
N ASP A 285 2.04 0.26 22.25
CA ASP A 285 1.24 -0.97 22.40
C ASP A 285 -0.22 -0.75 21.98
N ALA A 286 -0.79 0.42 22.30
CA ALA A 286 -2.13 0.80 21.86
C ALA A 286 -2.23 0.94 20.33
N PHE A 287 -1.18 1.46 19.69
CA PHE A 287 -1.10 1.55 18.23
C PHE A 287 -1.00 0.17 17.57
N VAL A 288 -0.18 -0.73 18.11
CA VAL A 288 -0.09 -2.11 17.60
C VAL A 288 -1.41 -2.86 17.80
N ALA A 289 -2.06 -2.69 18.96
CA ALA A 289 -3.38 -3.24 19.25
C ALA A 289 -4.44 -2.77 18.25
N MET A 290 -4.45 -1.47 17.92
CA MET A 290 -5.34 -0.90 16.90
C MET A 290 -5.10 -1.53 15.52
N ILE A 291 -3.85 -1.66 15.08
CA ILE A 291 -3.53 -2.31 13.80
C ILE A 291 -4.01 -3.77 13.81
N ARG A 292 -3.74 -4.50 14.89
CA ARG A 292 -4.16 -5.89 15.05
C ARG A 292 -5.68 -6.03 14.97
N HIS A 293 -6.42 -5.16 15.65
CA HIS A 293 -7.87 -5.16 15.59
C HIS A 293 -8.39 -4.83 14.19
N ALA A 294 -7.80 -3.82 13.55
CA ALA A 294 -8.16 -3.42 12.19
C ALA A 294 -7.92 -4.56 11.17
N LEU A 295 -6.85 -5.33 11.32
CA LEU A 295 -6.54 -6.52 10.50
C LEU A 295 -7.29 -7.79 10.90
N THR A 296 -7.94 -7.84 12.06
CA THR A 296 -8.46 -9.05 12.72
C THR A 296 -7.35 -10.01 13.19
N ASP A 297 -7.66 -10.83 14.21
CA ASP A 297 -6.71 -11.78 14.80
C ASP A 297 -6.09 -12.73 13.77
N LYS A 298 -6.89 -13.22 12.81
CA LYS A 298 -6.44 -14.17 11.78
C LYS A 298 -5.25 -13.62 10.99
N TYR A 299 -5.40 -12.43 10.40
CA TYR A 299 -4.37 -11.86 9.53
C TYR A 299 -3.26 -11.18 10.34
N ALA A 300 -3.57 -10.65 11.52
CA ALA A 300 -2.57 -10.16 12.45
C ALA A 300 -1.61 -11.26 12.92
N ASP A 301 -2.12 -12.46 13.21
CA ASP A 301 -1.29 -13.63 13.57
C ASP A 301 -0.42 -14.10 12.40
N MET A 302 -0.92 -14.02 11.17
CA MET A 302 -0.11 -14.28 9.97
C MET A 302 1.02 -13.25 9.81
N ALA A 303 0.75 -11.98 10.08
CA ALA A 303 1.73 -10.89 10.01
C ALA A 303 2.76 -10.95 11.15
N GLY A 304 2.49 -11.73 12.20
CA GLY A 304 3.33 -11.79 13.40
C GLY A 304 3.18 -10.56 14.30
N LEU A 305 2.02 -9.90 14.26
CA LEU A 305 1.72 -8.80 15.19
C LEU A 305 1.60 -9.36 16.62
N PRO A 306 2.31 -8.77 17.61
CA PRO A 306 2.22 -9.23 18.98
C PRO A 306 0.82 -9.02 19.53
N LYS A 307 0.40 -9.90 20.44
CA LYS A 307 -0.78 -9.70 21.27
C LYS A 307 -0.42 -8.79 22.45
N SER A 308 -1.32 -7.91 22.83
CA SER A 308 -1.21 -7.03 23.98
C SER A 308 -2.36 -7.29 24.96
N ALA A 309 -2.20 -6.89 26.23
CA ALA A 309 -3.30 -6.94 27.19
C ALA A 309 -4.47 -6.01 26.80
N LEU A 310 -4.21 -4.99 25.97
CA LEU A 310 -5.24 -4.10 25.42
C LEU A 310 -6.13 -4.82 24.39
N ASP A 311 -5.60 -5.83 23.69
CA ASP A 311 -6.40 -6.64 22.75
C ASP A 311 -7.50 -7.43 23.48
N LEU A 312 -7.26 -7.82 24.73
CA LEU A 312 -8.21 -8.54 25.58
C LEU A 312 -9.30 -7.62 26.13
N ALA A 313 -8.99 -6.35 26.39
CA ALA A 313 -9.95 -5.36 26.89
C ALA A 313 -10.93 -4.87 25.81
N ALA A 314 -10.58 -5.02 24.53
CA ALA A 314 -11.40 -4.60 23.40
C ALA A 314 -12.27 -5.72 22.79
N GLN A 315 -12.14 -6.97 23.26
CA GLN A 315 -13.12 -8.00 22.95
C GLN A 315 -14.46 -7.63 23.63
N PRO A 316 -15.61 -7.69 22.91
CA PRO A 316 -16.88 -7.58 23.60
C PRO A 316 -16.94 -8.73 24.59
N LEU A 317 -17.14 -8.43 25.88
CA LEU A 317 -17.45 -9.41 26.91
C LEU A 317 -18.77 -10.12 26.54
N ALA A 318 -18.69 -11.06 25.60
CA ALA A 318 -19.78 -11.89 25.13
C ALA A 318 -19.75 -13.25 25.83
N THR A 319 -19.43 -13.27 27.12
CA THR A 319 -19.67 -14.42 28.00
C THR A 319 -19.57 -13.98 29.45
N GLY A 320 -20.70 -14.05 30.16
CA GLY A 320 -20.74 -14.41 31.58
C GLY A 320 -20.26 -13.38 32.59
N HIS A 321 -21.14 -13.08 33.54
CA HIS A 321 -20.85 -12.36 34.77
C HIS A 321 -19.57 -12.87 35.48
N GLY A 322 -18.69 -11.94 35.85
CA GLY A 322 -17.77 -12.13 36.97
C GLY A 322 -16.31 -11.82 36.65
N LEU A 323 -15.80 -10.80 37.35
CA LEU A 323 -14.38 -10.62 37.70
C LEU A 323 -13.44 -10.12 36.59
N VAL A 324 -13.47 -8.81 36.34
CA VAL A 324 -12.22 -8.01 36.24
C VAL A 324 -12.43 -6.69 36.99
N SER A 325 -12.35 -6.76 38.31
CA SER A 325 -12.07 -5.58 39.14
C SER A 325 -10.56 -5.49 39.31
N GLY A 326 -9.92 -4.54 38.61
CA GLY A 326 -8.53 -4.22 38.93
C GLY A 326 -7.56 -3.98 37.77
N ILE A 327 -7.98 -3.35 36.66
CA ILE A 327 -7.06 -2.53 35.84
C ILE A 327 -7.86 -1.30 35.38
N GLY A 328 -8.14 -0.41 36.32
CA GLY A 328 -8.85 0.84 36.09
C GLY A 328 -8.18 1.92 36.91
N GLY A 329 -7.19 2.58 36.31
CA GLY A 329 -6.33 3.53 37.01
C GLY A 329 -5.55 4.40 36.03
N GLY A 330 -6.27 4.97 35.06
CA GLY A 330 -5.96 6.30 34.58
C GLY A 330 -4.60 6.64 33.99
N LEU A 331 -4.52 6.47 32.67
CA LEU A 331 -3.70 7.26 31.76
C LEU A 331 -4.47 7.41 30.42
N LEU A 332 -5.74 7.82 30.42
CA LEU A 332 -6.33 8.94 31.17
C LEU A 332 -7.25 8.51 32.32
N GLY A 333 -6.97 9.01 33.53
CA GLY A 333 -7.75 8.79 34.74
C GLY A 333 -9.14 9.36 34.67
N GLY A 334 -10.08 8.52 34.27
CA GLY A 334 -11.51 8.72 34.47
C GLY A 334 -12.14 7.38 34.81
N SER A 335 -12.93 7.36 35.89
CA SER A 335 -13.84 6.26 36.23
C SER A 335 -14.59 5.76 35.00
N ALA A 336 -14.55 4.44 34.77
CA ALA A 336 -15.29 3.78 33.72
C ALA A 336 -16.80 3.89 33.99
N GLU A 337 -17.42 5.00 33.56
CA GLU A 337 -18.85 5.00 33.29
C GLU A 337 -19.08 4.24 31.98
N LYS A 338 -20.02 3.30 32.02
CA LYS A 338 -20.56 2.62 30.84
C LYS A 338 -21.23 3.66 29.95
N VAL A 339 -20.47 4.31 29.07
CA VAL A 339 -21.03 5.08 27.97
C VAL A 339 -21.24 4.13 26.81
N THR A 340 -22.42 3.51 26.77
CA THR A 340 -22.89 2.80 25.57
C THR A 340 -22.94 3.79 24.41
N GLY A 341 -22.10 3.61 23.39
CA GLY A 341 -22.09 4.43 22.17
C GLY A 341 -20.78 5.14 21.83
N VAL A 342 -19.73 5.06 22.66
CA VAL A 342 -18.41 5.62 22.32
C VAL A 342 -17.53 4.51 21.73
N ASN A 343 -17.08 4.71 20.48
CA ASN A 343 -16.10 3.86 19.83
C ASN A 343 -14.82 3.76 20.69
N PRO A 344 -14.42 2.58 21.18
CA PRO A 344 -13.31 2.41 22.12
C PRO A 344 -11.95 2.77 21.51
N TYR A 345 -11.85 2.85 20.18
CA TYR A 345 -10.64 3.22 19.46
C TYR A 345 -10.58 4.70 19.10
N LYS A 346 -11.65 5.49 19.32
CA LYS A 346 -11.73 6.88 18.83
C LYS A 346 -10.53 7.74 19.26
N GLU A 347 -10.11 7.62 20.51
CA GLU A 347 -8.96 8.37 21.03
C GLU A 347 -7.64 7.90 20.41
N ILE A 348 -7.44 6.58 20.33
CA ILE A 348 -6.23 5.97 19.74
C ILE A 348 -6.14 6.32 18.24
N ILE A 349 -7.25 6.27 17.50
CA ILE A 349 -7.32 6.68 16.09
C ILE A 349 -6.95 8.17 15.96
N GLY A 350 -7.45 9.02 16.85
CA GLY A 350 -7.12 10.45 16.85
C GLY A 350 -5.63 10.71 17.10
N ILE A 351 -5.03 10.03 18.08
CA ILE A 351 -3.58 10.10 18.35
C ILE A 351 -2.80 9.55 17.16
N ALA A 352 -3.24 8.41 16.61
CA ALA A 352 -2.53 7.75 15.53
C ALA A 352 -2.59 8.51 14.22
N SER A 353 -3.71 9.14 13.91
CA SER A 353 -3.87 10.03 12.77
C SER A 353 -2.97 11.25 12.90
N LYS A 354 -2.90 11.87 14.10
CA LYS A 354 -1.98 13.00 14.36
C LYS A 354 -0.51 12.60 14.24
N ALA A 355 -0.11 11.46 14.78
CA ALA A 355 1.25 10.95 14.65
C ALA A 355 1.56 10.56 13.20
N TYR A 356 0.59 10.04 12.47
CA TYR A 356 0.73 9.77 11.04
C TYR A 356 1.01 11.06 10.26
N ASN A 357 0.46 12.22 10.65
CA ASN A 357 0.84 13.51 10.05
C ASN A 357 2.33 13.85 10.20
N GLU A 358 3.03 13.32 11.21
CA GLU A 358 4.50 13.42 11.31
C GLU A 358 5.18 12.51 10.27
N ILE A 359 4.67 11.30 10.06
CA ILE A 359 5.12 10.40 8.99
C ILE A 359 4.87 11.04 7.62
N GLN A 360 3.73 11.70 7.44
CA GLN A 360 3.42 12.48 6.24
C GLN A 360 4.44 13.60 6.04
N ARG A 361 4.72 14.39 7.09
CA ARG A 361 5.77 15.43 7.02
C ARG A 361 7.14 14.85 6.72
N TYR A 362 7.52 13.75 7.35
CA TYR A 362 8.77 13.04 7.05
C TYR A 362 8.83 12.65 5.56
N ALA A 363 7.75 12.05 5.02
CA ALA A 363 7.64 11.67 3.62
C ALA A 363 7.66 12.84 2.63
N LEU A 364 7.17 14.02 3.04
CA LEU A 364 7.15 15.24 2.23
C LEU A 364 8.47 16.02 2.30
N THR A 365 9.21 15.95 3.40
CA THR A 365 10.40 16.77 3.68
C THR A 365 11.72 16.06 3.40
N HIS A 366 11.76 14.73 3.42
CA HIS A 366 12.95 13.96 3.07
C HIS A 366 13.07 13.78 1.54
N ASP A 367 12.87 14.86 0.80
CA ASP A 367 13.00 15.00 -0.67
C ASP A 367 14.44 14.81 -1.17
N GLN A 368 15.34 14.33 -0.32
CA GLN A 368 16.72 14.02 -0.67
C GLN A 368 16.74 12.57 -1.17
N ASP A 369 16.52 12.42 -2.47
CA ASP A 369 16.74 11.18 -3.23
C ASP A 369 18.26 10.88 -3.39
N ASP A 370 19.05 11.24 -2.38
CA ASP A 370 20.52 11.22 -2.35
C ASP A 370 21.10 9.94 -1.72
N GLN A 371 20.26 9.06 -1.18
CA GLN A 371 20.69 7.79 -0.59
C GLN A 371 20.85 6.69 -1.64
N PRO A 372 21.81 5.74 -1.43
CA PRO A 372 22.11 4.70 -2.40
C PRO A 372 20.86 3.96 -2.86
N GLN A 373 20.77 3.82 -4.16
CA GLN A 373 19.69 3.18 -4.88
C GLN A 373 20.23 1.81 -5.34
N MET A 374 19.35 0.83 -5.53
CA MET A 374 19.65 -0.57 -5.83
C MET A 374 20.96 -0.83 -6.58
N HIS A 375 21.86 -1.61 -5.98
CA HIS A 375 23.02 -2.19 -6.62
C HIS A 375 22.56 -3.13 -7.75
N GLN A 376 23.21 -3.00 -8.91
CA GLN A 376 22.94 -3.85 -10.06
C GLN A 376 23.50 -5.27 -9.89
N GLU A 377 24.38 -5.47 -8.91
CA GLU A 377 25.03 -6.75 -8.60
C GLU A 377 24.81 -7.13 -7.13
N LEU A 378 24.45 -8.39 -6.88
CA LEU A 378 24.34 -8.92 -5.52
C LEU A 378 25.74 -9.27 -5.01
N GLY A 379 26.25 -8.46 -4.08
CA GLY A 379 27.53 -8.70 -3.40
C GLY A 379 28.46 -7.49 -3.35
N ASP A 380 28.09 -6.36 -3.95
CA ASP A 380 28.90 -5.15 -3.88
C ASP A 380 28.52 -4.32 -2.65
N ASN A 381 29.23 -4.53 -1.53
CA ASN A 381 29.19 -3.69 -0.34
C ASN A 381 30.06 -2.42 -0.51
N ARG A 382 30.13 -1.82 -1.71
CA ARG A 382 30.83 -0.54 -1.93
C ARG A 382 29.90 0.66 -1.75
#